data_AF-A0A926I566-F1
#
_entry.id   AF-A0A926I566-F1
#
_cell.length_a   1.000
_cell.length_b   1.000
_cell.length_c   1.000
_cell.angle_alpha   90.00
_cell.angle_beta   90.00
_cell.angle_gamma   90.00
#
_symmetry.space_group_name_H-M   'P 1'
#
loop_
_entity.id
_entity.type
_entity.pdbx_description
1 polymer ?
#
loop_
_entity_poly.entity_id
_entity_poly.type
_entity_poly.pdbx_seq_one_letter_code
_entity_poly.pdbx_strand_id
1 'polypeptide(L)'
;MDKITEKTTPIAVTDKVNEIIDEISLKGAVSSVNGKTPDSSGNVTITAEDTGARPDSWTPTAAEVGAATSGHTHSAATTSAGGFMSAADKTKLNGVATGANNYVLPVAGTALGGVKNGGNVTVNADGTMTAPEGGGSGGAVESVNGKTGAVTLTAADVSALSKTAQAVTNWDTAT
;
A
#
# COMPACT_ATOMS: atom_id res chain seq x y z
N MET A 1 -78.91 -7.53 -86.02
CA MET A 1 -77.47 -7.26 -86.12
C MET A 1 -77.10 -6.41 -84.92
N ASP A 2 -76.53 -7.03 -83.89
CA ASP A 2 -75.94 -6.33 -82.75
C ASP A 2 -74.88 -5.35 -83.25
N LYS A 3 -74.99 -4.08 -82.85
CA LYS A 3 -73.84 -3.19 -82.80
C LYS A 3 -73.61 -2.80 -81.36
N ILE A 4 -72.52 -3.37 -80.85
CA ILE A 4 -71.91 -3.19 -79.56
C ILE A 4 -71.86 -1.69 -79.25
N THR A 5 -72.65 -1.25 -78.26
CA THR A 5 -72.51 0.10 -77.71
C THR A 5 -71.32 0.07 -76.78
N GLU A 6 -70.16 0.46 -77.29
CA GLU A 6 -68.95 0.57 -76.49
C GLU A 6 -69.13 1.76 -75.54
N LYS A 7 -69.54 1.48 -74.30
CA LYS A 7 -69.64 2.46 -73.23
C LYS A 7 -68.23 2.85 -72.78
N THR A 8 -67.56 3.68 -73.56
CA THR A 8 -66.36 4.37 -73.10
C THR A 8 -66.79 5.71 -72.50
N THR A 9 -67.20 5.67 -71.23
CA THR A 9 -67.25 6.91 -70.44
C THR A 9 -65.82 7.43 -70.36
N PRO A 10 -65.49 8.62 -70.89
CA PRO A 10 -64.15 9.15 -70.76
C PRO A 10 -63.90 9.37 -69.27
N ILE A 11 -62.97 8.62 -68.68
CA ILE A 11 -62.43 8.98 -67.37
C ILE A 11 -61.77 10.34 -67.58
N ALA A 12 -62.29 11.39 -66.93
CA ALA A 12 -61.75 12.72 -67.07
C ALA A 12 -60.26 12.65 -66.73
N VAL A 13 -59.40 13.12 -67.65
CA VAL A 13 -57.94 13.12 -67.46
C VAL A 13 -57.59 13.79 -66.13
N THR A 14 -58.38 14.77 -65.70
CA THR A 14 -58.34 15.41 -64.38
C THR A 14 -58.44 14.44 -63.20
N ASP A 15 -59.34 13.46 -63.24
CA ASP A 15 -59.53 12.51 -62.14
C ASP A 15 -58.32 11.56 -62.02
N LYS A 16 -57.81 11.08 -63.17
CA LYS A 16 -56.59 10.28 -63.22
C LYS A 16 -55.35 11.08 -62.81
N VAL A 17 -55.25 12.36 -63.19
CA VAL A 17 -54.13 13.21 -62.80
C VAL A 17 -54.13 13.47 -61.29
N ASN A 18 -55.30 13.67 -60.67
CA ASN A 18 -55.39 13.83 -59.21
C ASN A 18 -55.04 12.54 -58.47
N GLU A 19 -55.54 11.39 -58.94
CA GLU A 19 -55.20 10.07 -58.38
C GLU A 19 -53.70 9.76 -58.52
N ILE A 20 -53.10 10.12 -59.66
CA ILE A 20 -51.66 10.00 -59.91
C ILE A 20 -50.84 10.97 -59.05
N ILE A 21 -51.31 12.20 -58.82
CA ILE A 21 -50.67 13.17 -57.91
C ILE A 21 -50.68 12.65 -56.47
N ASP A 22 -51.78 12.03 -56.05
CA ASP A 22 -51.91 11.41 -54.72
C ASP A 22 -51.00 10.19 -54.57
N GLU A 23 -50.86 9.36 -55.62
CA GLU A 23 -49.92 8.23 -55.61
C GLU A 23 -48.44 8.66 -55.68
N ILE A 24 -48.11 9.67 -56.48
CA ILE A 24 -46.73 10.20 -56.63
C ILE A 24 -46.28 10.92 -55.37
N SER A 25 -47.19 11.58 -54.64
CA SER A 25 -46.86 12.29 -53.40
C SER A 25 -46.48 11.35 -52.24
N LEU A 26 -46.76 10.04 -52.32
CA LEU A 26 -46.69 9.17 -51.13
C LEU A 26 -46.04 7.78 -51.30
N LYS A 27 -45.58 7.37 -52.48
CA LYS A 27 -44.93 6.04 -52.65
C LYS A 27 -43.41 5.97 -52.35
N GLY A 28 -42.78 7.06 -51.92
CA GLY A 28 -41.32 7.13 -51.67
C GLY A 28 -40.85 7.80 -50.37
N ALA A 29 -41.76 8.37 -49.59
CA ALA A 29 -41.45 8.87 -48.24
C ALA A 29 -41.81 7.81 -47.19
N VAL A 30 -41.13 7.79 -46.06
CA VAL A 30 -41.51 6.96 -44.91
C VAL A 30 -42.98 7.23 -44.54
N SER A 31 -43.88 6.29 -44.83
CA SER A 31 -45.33 6.42 -44.59
C SER A 31 -45.69 6.30 -43.10
N SER A 32 -44.82 5.64 -42.33
CA SER A 32 -44.79 5.69 -40.88
C SER A 32 -43.39 5.32 -40.38
N VAL A 33 -43.04 5.79 -39.20
CA VAL A 33 -41.91 5.25 -38.43
C VAL A 33 -42.48 4.74 -37.11
N ASN A 34 -42.27 3.46 -36.83
CA ASN A 34 -42.72 2.83 -35.60
C ASN A 34 -44.22 3.04 -35.29
N GLY A 35 -45.06 3.01 -36.34
CA GLY A 35 -46.51 3.19 -36.25
C GLY A 35 -47.01 4.64 -36.24
N LYS A 36 -46.12 5.63 -36.23
CA LYS A 36 -46.46 7.06 -36.28
C LYS A 36 -46.38 7.59 -37.72
N THR A 37 -47.48 8.14 -38.23
CA THR A 37 -47.56 8.79 -39.55
C THR A 37 -46.91 10.19 -39.49
N PRO A 38 -46.24 10.67 -40.57
CA PRO A 38 -45.72 12.03 -40.65
C PRO A 38 -46.79 13.12 -40.49
N ASP A 39 -46.42 14.27 -39.92
CA ASP A 39 -47.26 15.46 -39.83
C ASP A 39 -47.42 16.17 -41.20
N SER A 40 -48.16 17.28 -41.23
CA SER A 40 -48.37 18.08 -42.45
C SER A 40 -47.09 18.71 -43.03
N SER A 41 -45.99 18.71 -42.27
CA SER A 41 -44.67 19.17 -42.70
C SER A 41 -43.73 17.99 -43.05
N GLY A 42 -44.20 16.75 -42.93
CA GLY A 42 -43.42 15.54 -43.16
C GLY A 42 -42.55 15.11 -41.97
N ASN A 43 -42.67 15.75 -40.79
CA ASN A 43 -41.90 15.36 -39.61
C ASN A 43 -42.56 14.18 -38.89
N VAL A 44 -41.76 13.28 -38.32
CA VAL A 44 -42.24 12.21 -37.45
C VAL A 44 -41.65 12.40 -36.06
N THR A 45 -42.50 12.64 -35.06
CA THR A 45 -42.09 12.68 -33.66
C THR A 45 -42.09 11.28 -33.08
N ILE A 46 -40.90 10.80 -32.71
CA ILE A 46 -40.69 9.52 -32.04
C ILE A 46 -40.31 9.80 -30.59
N THR A 47 -41.04 9.17 -29.67
CA THR A 47 -40.77 9.20 -28.23
C THR A 47 -39.94 8.00 -27.81
N ALA A 48 -39.41 8.00 -26.59
CA ALA A 48 -38.72 6.84 -26.04
C ALA A 48 -39.65 5.61 -25.97
N GLU A 49 -40.93 5.81 -25.62
CA GLU A 49 -41.94 4.74 -25.56
C GLU A 49 -42.13 4.07 -26.92
N ASP A 50 -42.12 4.83 -28.00
CA ASP A 50 -42.27 4.29 -29.35
C ASP A 50 -41.15 3.27 -29.65
N THR A 51 -39.90 3.56 -29.29
CA THR A 51 -38.77 2.66 -29.59
C THR A 51 -38.52 1.60 -28.52
N GLY A 52 -39.33 1.55 -27.47
CA GLY A 52 -39.08 0.73 -26.28
C GLY A 52 -37.87 1.21 -25.46
N ALA A 53 -37.34 2.39 -25.77
CA ALA A 53 -36.33 3.06 -24.98
C ALA A 53 -36.93 3.61 -23.68
N ARG A 54 -36.07 3.85 -22.69
CA ARG A 54 -36.48 4.55 -21.47
C ARG A 54 -36.41 6.06 -21.71
N PRO A 55 -37.40 6.86 -21.27
CA PRO A 55 -37.41 8.31 -21.47
C PRO A 55 -36.34 9.01 -20.64
N ASP A 56 -35.95 10.23 -21.01
CA ASP A 56 -34.99 11.05 -20.24
C ASP A 56 -35.48 11.39 -18.82
N SER A 57 -36.81 11.34 -18.59
CA SER A 57 -37.41 11.48 -17.26
C SER A 57 -37.33 10.22 -16.39
N TRP A 58 -36.83 9.10 -16.94
CA TRP A 58 -36.71 7.86 -16.19
C TRP A 58 -35.57 7.96 -15.16
N THR A 59 -35.92 7.80 -13.89
CA THR A 59 -34.96 7.67 -12.79
C THR A 59 -35.17 6.29 -12.15
N PRO A 60 -34.28 5.29 -12.36
CA PRO A 60 -34.44 3.98 -11.75
C PRO A 60 -34.45 4.05 -10.23
N THR A 61 -35.34 3.28 -9.62
CA THR A 61 -35.18 2.84 -8.24
C THR A 61 -34.06 1.81 -8.14
N ALA A 62 -33.45 1.68 -6.95
CA ALA A 62 -32.43 0.66 -6.70
C ALA A 62 -32.96 -0.76 -7.00
N ALA A 63 -34.22 -1.05 -6.67
CA ALA A 63 -34.83 -2.35 -6.94
C ALA A 63 -34.92 -2.67 -8.44
N GLU A 64 -35.27 -1.68 -9.28
CA GLU A 64 -35.38 -1.86 -10.73
C GLU A 64 -34.04 -2.19 -11.41
N VAL A 65 -32.93 -1.77 -10.81
CA VAL A 65 -31.57 -2.05 -11.32
C VAL A 65 -30.87 -3.16 -10.54
N GLY A 66 -31.56 -3.83 -9.61
CA GLY A 66 -30.97 -4.87 -8.76
C GLY A 66 -29.94 -4.34 -7.76
N ALA A 67 -29.91 -3.03 -7.52
CA ALA A 67 -29.09 -2.43 -6.48
C ALA A 67 -29.76 -2.59 -5.10
N ALA A 68 -28.92 -2.57 -4.06
CA ALA A 68 -29.41 -2.61 -2.69
C ALA A 68 -30.16 -1.30 -2.35
N THR A 69 -31.36 -1.43 -1.77
CA THR A 69 -32.26 -0.30 -1.51
C THR A 69 -31.88 0.55 -0.28
N SER A 70 -31.17 -0.04 0.69
CA SER A 70 -30.78 0.65 1.93
C SER A 70 -29.33 0.41 2.36
N GLY A 71 -28.70 -0.67 1.91
CA GLY A 71 -27.32 -1.00 2.28
C GLY A 71 -26.88 -2.33 1.69
N HIS A 72 -25.58 -2.47 1.46
CA HIS A 72 -24.96 -3.73 1.09
C HIS A 72 -24.20 -4.26 2.31
N THR A 73 -24.50 -5.49 2.71
CA THR A 73 -23.90 -6.10 3.91
C THR A 73 -23.11 -7.33 3.53
N HIS A 74 -21.95 -7.50 4.16
CA HIS A 74 -21.23 -8.76 4.18
C HIS A 74 -21.34 -9.39 5.57
N SER A 75 -21.30 -10.73 5.64
CA SER A 75 -21.10 -11.43 6.90
C SER A 75 -19.81 -10.96 7.59
N ALA A 76 -19.76 -11.07 8.91
CA ALA A 76 -18.55 -10.78 9.66
C ALA A 76 -17.37 -11.63 9.15
N ALA A 77 -16.22 -11.00 8.94
CA ALA A 77 -15.03 -11.70 8.48
C ALA A 77 -14.54 -12.70 9.53
N THR A 78 -14.23 -13.91 9.09
CA THR A 78 -13.63 -14.98 9.89
C THR A 78 -12.22 -15.29 9.37
N THR A 79 -11.51 -16.19 10.04
CA THR A 79 -10.20 -16.66 9.55
C THR A 79 -10.30 -17.59 8.34
N SER A 80 -11.50 -18.09 8.00
CA SER A 80 -11.71 -19.03 6.90
C SER A 80 -12.58 -18.47 5.77
N ALA A 81 -13.33 -17.39 6.01
CA ALA A 81 -14.18 -16.71 5.03
C ALA A 81 -14.08 -15.20 5.19
N GLY A 82 -13.93 -14.48 4.08
CA GLY A 82 -13.87 -13.01 4.05
C GLY A 82 -15.24 -12.35 4.29
N GLY A 83 -15.19 -11.14 4.84
CA GLY A 83 -16.31 -10.21 4.90
C GLY A 83 -15.96 -8.96 4.12
N PHE A 84 -16.01 -7.78 4.77
CA PHE A 84 -15.44 -6.54 4.21
C PHE A 84 -13.91 -6.56 4.10
N MET A 85 -13.23 -7.37 4.92
CA MET A 85 -11.80 -7.68 4.81
C MET A 85 -11.59 -9.14 4.42
N SER A 86 -10.43 -9.47 3.85
CA SER A 86 -10.10 -10.85 3.48
C SER A 86 -9.89 -11.73 4.71
N ALA A 87 -10.05 -13.05 4.54
CA ALA A 87 -9.73 -14.03 5.58
C ALA A 87 -8.24 -13.98 5.99
N ALA A 88 -7.35 -13.67 5.03
CA ALA A 88 -5.93 -13.51 5.26
C ALA A 88 -5.62 -12.27 6.12
N ASP A 89 -6.25 -11.12 5.81
CA ASP A 89 -6.10 -9.90 6.60
C ASP A 89 -6.65 -10.09 8.02
N LYS A 90 -7.80 -10.75 8.15
CA LYS A 90 -8.37 -11.09 9.46
C LYS A 90 -7.44 -11.99 10.25
N THR A 91 -6.84 -13.00 9.62
CA THR A 91 -5.85 -13.87 10.28
C THR A 91 -4.63 -13.07 10.74
N LYS A 92 -4.11 -12.17 9.89
CA LYS A 92 -2.99 -11.28 10.25
C LYS A 92 -3.33 -10.36 11.43
N LEU A 93 -4.51 -9.75 11.43
CA LEU A 93 -4.96 -8.87 12.51
C LEU A 93 -5.21 -9.62 13.82
N ASN A 94 -5.76 -10.84 13.75
CA ASN A 94 -5.95 -11.69 14.93
C ASN A 94 -4.62 -12.11 15.58
N GLY A 95 -3.53 -12.15 14.80
CA GLY A 95 -2.19 -12.43 15.32
C GLY A 95 -1.54 -11.26 16.05
N VAL A 96 -2.14 -10.06 16.01
CA VAL A 96 -1.61 -8.89 16.73
C VAL A 96 -2.01 -9.00 18.20
N ALA A 97 -1.03 -9.14 19.09
CA ALA A 97 -1.26 -9.16 20.52
C ALA A 97 -1.87 -7.84 21.02
N THR A 98 -2.76 -7.91 22.02
CA THR A 98 -3.31 -6.74 22.70
C THR A 98 -2.18 -5.84 23.19
N GLY A 99 -2.18 -4.57 22.78
CA GLY A 99 -1.14 -3.62 23.17
C GLY A 99 0.19 -3.77 22.42
N ALA A 100 0.25 -4.45 21.26
CA ALA A 100 1.47 -4.51 20.44
C ALA A 100 2.06 -3.13 20.08
N ASN A 101 1.22 -2.08 20.01
CA ASN A 101 1.67 -0.70 19.78
C ASN A 101 2.16 0.02 21.06
N ASN A 102 2.05 -0.60 22.24
CA ASN A 102 2.56 -0.07 23.50
C ASN A 102 4.04 -0.42 23.69
N TYR A 103 4.83 -0.27 22.62
CA TYR A 103 6.27 -0.49 22.69
C TYR A 103 6.92 0.70 23.40
N VAL A 104 7.11 0.56 24.71
CA VAL A 104 7.99 1.44 25.48
C VAL A 104 9.39 0.89 25.35
N LEU A 105 10.31 1.69 24.80
CA LEU A 105 11.71 1.33 24.69
C LEU A 105 12.25 0.94 26.08
N PRO A 106 12.55 -0.34 26.33
CA PRO A 106 13.04 -0.77 27.63
C PRO A 106 14.42 -0.15 27.87
N VAL A 107 14.81 -0.04 29.14
CA VAL A 107 16.20 0.25 29.47
C VAL A 107 17.02 -0.97 29.08
N ALA A 108 18.00 -0.80 28.20
CA ALA A 108 19.21 -1.60 28.10
C ALA A 108 19.22 -3.07 28.53
N GLY A 109 19.18 -3.98 27.56
CA GLY A 109 19.44 -5.40 27.82
C GLY A 109 19.66 -6.21 26.55
N THR A 110 19.38 -7.51 26.63
CA THR A 110 19.65 -8.52 25.58
C THR A 110 18.48 -8.78 24.62
N ALA A 111 17.37 -8.06 24.75
CA ALA A 111 16.25 -8.11 23.82
C ALA A 111 16.27 -6.84 22.95
N LEU A 112 15.94 -6.95 21.65
CA LEU A 112 15.82 -5.82 20.74
C LEU A 112 14.98 -4.70 21.40
N GLY A 113 15.67 -3.67 21.90
CA GLY A 113 15.17 -2.76 22.92
C GLY A 113 16.35 -2.05 23.59
N GLY A 114 16.64 -0.86 23.06
CA GLY A 114 17.92 -0.17 23.17
C GLY A 114 18.49 0.04 24.57
N VAL A 115 19.83 0.17 24.63
CA VAL A 115 20.57 0.40 25.86
C VAL A 115 20.70 1.87 26.22
N LYS A 116 20.19 2.26 27.41
CA LYS A 116 20.56 3.52 28.06
C LYS A 116 21.94 3.37 28.69
N ASN A 117 22.95 3.87 27.97
CA ASN A 117 24.34 3.92 28.41
C ASN A 117 24.54 5.02 29.47
N GLY A 118 25.16 4.67 30.60
CA GLY A 118 25.56 5.61 31.67
C GLY A 118 26.92 6.29 31.47
N GLY A 119 27.61 6.04 30.35
CA GLY A 119 28.88 6.66 29.94
C GLY A 119 30.11 5.74 30.08
N ASN A 120 30.07 4.76 30.98
CA ASN A 120 31.20 3.88 31.28
C ASN A 120 31.28 2.59 30.46
N VAL A 121 30.35 2.34 29.53
CA VAL A 121 30.29 1.12 28.72
C VAL A 121 29.96 1.51 27.29
N THR A 122 30.60 0.91 26.30
CA THR A 122 30.27 1.06 24.88
C THR A 122 29.25 0.00 24.48
N VAL A 123 28.15 0.40 23.87
CA VAL A 123 27.14 -0.52 23.34
C VAL A 123 27.36 -0.63 21.83
N ASN A 124 27.68 -1.82 21.34
CA ASN A 124 27.94 -2.09 19.94
C ASN A 124 26.63 -2.32 19.18
N ALA A 125 26.70 -2.08 17.87
CA ALA A 125 25.57 -2.16 16.96
C ALA A 125 25.03 -3.58 16.74
N ASP A 126 25.82 -4.62 17.06
CA ASP A 126 25.41 -6.04 17.03
C ASP A 126 24.67 -6.48 18.31
N GLY A 127 24.42 -5.55 19.23
CA GLY A 127 23.80 -5.80 20.52
C GLY A 127 24.78 -6.23 21.61
N THR A 128 26.08 -6.30 21.32
CA THR A 128 27.10 -6.56 22.35
C THR A 128 27.44 -5.29 23.12
N MET A 129 27.85 -5.42 24.38
CA MET A 129 28.40 -4.30 25.16
C MET A 129 29.86 -4.57 25.47
N THR A 130 30.72 -3.58 25.24
CA THR A 130 32.12 -3.61 25.66
C THR A 130 32.31 -2.63 26.80
N ALA A 131 32.93 -3.07 27.89
CA ALA A 131 33.55 -2.09 28.76
C ALA A 131 34.69 -1.43 27.96
N PRO A 132 34.82 -0.09 27.93
CA PRO A 132 36.11 0.49 27.62
C PRO A 132 37.11 -0.19 28.54
N GLU A 133 38.23 -0.64 27.97
CA GLU A 133 39.38 -1.08 28.75
C GLU A 133 39.52 -0.08 29.88
N GLY A 134 39.37 -0.53 31.13
CA GLY A 134 39.31 0.38 32.25
C GLY A 134 40.50 1.33 32.10
N GLY A 135 40.24 2.63 32.01
CA GLY A 135 41.29 3.65 31.92
C GLY A 135 42.24 3.64 33.13
N GLY A 136 42.14 2.66 34.03
CA GLY A 136 43.22 2.23 34.88
C GLY A 136 44.18 1.36 34.09
N SER A 137 45.13 2.00 33.43
CA SER A 137 46.53 1.61 33.31
C SER A 137 46.90 0.18 33.73
N GLY A 138 46.33 -0.83 33.08
CA GLY A 138 47.00 -2.11 32.86
C GLY A 138 48.14 -1.92 31.86
N GLY A 139 48.82 -0.77 31.91
CA GLY A 139 50.06 -0.56 31.20
C GLY A 139 50.98 -1.69 31.66
N ALA A 140 51.66 -2.30 30.70
CA ALA A 140 52.85 -3.05 31.05
C ALA A 140 53.65 -2.21 32.05
N VAL A 141 54.15 -2.81 33.13
CA VAL A 141 54.91 -2.11 34.19
C VAL A 141 55.84 -1.08 33.54
N GLU A 142 55.54 0.22 33.70
CA GLU A 142 56.19 1.26 32.87
C GLU A 142 57.69 1.34 33.17
N SER A 143 58.07 1.08 34.42
CA SER A 143 59.46 0.88 34.82
C SER A 143 59.57 -0.08 36.00
N VAL A 144 60.73 -0.72 36.15
CA VAL A 144 61.11 -1.43 37.37
C VAL A 144 62.35 -0.74 37.94
N ASN A 145 62.22 -0.19 39.15
CA ASN A 145 63.23 0.65 39.81
C ASN A 145 63.82 1.74 38.89
N GLY A 146 62.98 2.41 38.11
CA GLY A 146 63.37 3.51 37.22
C GLY A 146 63.92 3.09 35.85
N LYS A 147 64.08 1.79 35.55
CA LYS A 147 64.45 1.30 34.21
C LYS A 147 63.21 1.05 33.35
N THR A 148 63.18 1.60 32.14
CA THR A 148 62.13 1.42 31.11
C THR A 148 62.65 0.56 29.94
N GLY A 149 61.79 -0.19 29.24
CA GLY A 149 62.17 -1.04 28.09
C GLY A 149 62.52 -2.48 28.46
N ALA A 150 63.42 -3.16 27.73
CA ALA A 150 63.90 -4.49 28.11
C ALA A 150 64.67 -4.41 29.43
N VAL A 151 64.07 -4.90 30.53
CA VAL A 151 64.60 -4.73 31.88
C VAL A 151 65.59 -5.85 32.21
N THR A 152 66.88 -5.53 32.24
CA THR A 152 67.91 -6.39 32.83
C THR A 152 68.30 -5.82 34.20
N LEU A 153 68.01 -6.53 35.27
CA LEU A 153 68.31 -6.10 36.64
C LEU A 153 69.69 -6.59 37.07
N THR A 154 70.49 -5.69 37.65
CA THR A 154 71.71 -6.03 38.38
C THR A 154 71.45 -6.03 39.88
N ALA A 155 72.35 -6.60 40.69
CA ALA A 155 72.20 -6.60 42.15
C ALA A 155 72.07 -5.18 42.72
N ALA A 156 72.76 -4.20 42.15
CA ALA A 156 72.68 -2.80 42.56
C ALA A 156 71.28 -2.19 42.35
N ASP A 157 70.58 -2.61 41.29
CA ASP A 157 69.28 -2.05 40.92
C ASP A 157 68.14 -2.42 41.88
N VAL A 158 68.35 -3.33 42.83
CA VAL A 158 67.36 -3.65 43.88
C VAL A 158 67.95 -3.46 45.28
N SER A 159 69.07 -2.75 45.39
CA SER A 159 69.83 -2.59 46.64
C SER A 159 70.31 -3.91 47.25
N ALA A 160 70.53 -4.94 46.43
CA ALA A 160 71.16 -6.18 46.88
C ALA A 160 72.69 -6.03 46.90
N LEU A 161 73.35 -6.47 47.98
CA LEU A 161 74.81 -6.49 48.06
C LEU A 161 75.41 -7.48 47.04
N SER A 162 76.50 -7.07 46.38
CA SER A 162 77.25 -7.94 45.46
C SER A 162 77.87 -9.13 46.21
N LYS A 163 77.86 -10.33 45.60
CA LYS A 163 78.36 -11.58 46.21
C LYS A 163 79.87 -11.61 46.45
N THR A 164 80.64 -10.68 45.89
CA THR A 164 82.10 -10.66 46.04
C THR A 164 82.58 -9.63 47.06
N ALA A 165 83.02 -10.18 48.21
CA ALA A 165 83.88 -9.59 49.25
C ALA A 165 83.30 -8.44 50.09
N GLN A 166 82.45 -8.78 51.08
CA GLN A 166 82.53 -8.07 52.36
C GLN A 166 83.87 -8.41 53.01
N ALA A 167 84.92 -7.66 52.68
CA ALA A 167 86.10 -7.61 53.54
C ALA A 167 85.73 -6.75 54.75
N VAL A 168 85.22 -7.37 55.81
CA VAL A 168 85.12 -6.72 57.12
C VAL A 168 86.54 -6.35 57.52
N THR A 169 86.92 -5.09 57.28
CA THR A 169 88.26 -4.62 57.57
C THR A 169 88.21 -3.96 58.95
N ASN A 170 88.75 -4.71 59.92
CA ASN A 170 89.13 -4.37 61.28
C ASN A 170 88.68 -3.02 61.87
N TRP A 171 87.95 -3.12 62.98
CA TRP A 171 87.62 -2.04 63.93
C TRP A 171 88.85 -1.51 64.69
N ASP A 172 89.98 -1.28 64.04
CA ASP A 172 91.14 -0.76 64.76
C ASP A 172 92.00 0.16 63.88
N THR A 173 91.83 1.45 64.10
CA THR A 173 92.95 2.37 64.38
C THR A 173 92.35 3.65 64.95
N ALA A 174 92.07 3.64 66.24
CA ALA A 174 92.13 4.84 67.06
C ALA A 174 93.11 4.56 68.19
N THR A 175 94.24 5.26 68.11
CA THR A 175 95.32 5.42 69.09
C THR A 175 94.89 5.40 70.54
#